data_AF-A0A0U5FP46-F1
#
_entry.id   AF-A0A0U5FP46-F1
#
_cell.length_a   1.000
_cell.length_b   1.000
_cell.length_c   1.000
_cell.angle_alpha   90.00
_cell.angle_beta   90.00
_cell.angle_gamma   90.00
#
_symmetry.space_group_name_H-M   'P 1'
#
loop_
_entity.id
_entity.type
_entity.pdbx_description
1 polymer ?
#
loop_
_entity_poly.entity_id
_entity_poly.type
_entity_poly.pdbx_seq_one_letter_code
_entity_poly.pdbx_strand_id
1 'polypeptide(L)' 'MKTPEIWPQDDGQPVSCVEKLKVLEENWQEVQDVLRDAFEDAVLMGVSEQVMRDRLADLVTALVSPRQGSGA' A
#
# COMPACT_ATOMS: atom_id res chain seq x y z
N MET A 1 -4.12 -6.10 9.06
CA MET A 1 -5.36 -5.71 8.34
C MET A 1 -5.72 -6.84 7.37
N LYS A 2 -6.97 -6.98 6.93
CA LYS A 2 -7.35 -8.05 5.99
C LYS A 2 -6.99 -7.65 4.56
N THR A 3 -6.53 -8.59 3.74
CA THR A 3 -6.32 -8.36 2.30
C THR A 3 -7.66 -8.05 1.60
N PRO A 4 -7.72 -7.04 0.71
CA PRO A 4 -8.88 -6.79 -0.13
C PRO A 4 -9.26 -8.01 -0.98
N GLU A 5 -10.53 -8.39 -0.96
CA GLU A 5 -11.07 -9.49 -1.78
C GLU A 5 -11.31 -9.06 -3.23
N ILE A 6 -11.44 -7.74 -3.47
CA ILE A 6 -11.75 -7.16 -4.78
C ILE A 6 -10.77 -6.03 -5.05
N TRP A 7 -10.11 -6.12 -6.21
CA TRP A 7 -9.22 -5.09 -6.74
C TRP A 7 -9.87 -4.49 -7.99
N PRO A 8 -10.44 -3.27 -7.93
CA PRO A 8 -11.07 -2.65 -9.09
C PRO A 8 -10.02 -2.14 -10.09
N GLN A 9 -10.34 -2.27 -11.37
CA GLN A 9 -9.61 -1.62 -12.46
C GLN A 9 -10.13 -0.19 -12.68
N ASP A 10 -9.51 0.57 -13.59
CA ASP A 10 -9.90 1.95 -13.91
C ASP A 10 -11.36 2.04 -14.44
N ASP A 11 -11.90 0.96 -15.02
CA ASP A 11 -13.28 0.84 -15.49
C ASP A 11 -14.28 0.38 -14.40
N GLY A 12 -13.80 0.17 -13.18
CA GLY A 12 -14.57 -0.33 -12.03
C GLY A 12 -14.79 -1.84 -12.01
N GLN A 13 -14.37 -2.60 -13.03
CA GLN A 13 -14.48 -4.05 -13.03
C GLN A 13 -13.38 -4.67 -12.16
N PRO A 14 -13.65 -5.78 -11.45
CA PRO A 14 -12.64 -6.45 -10.65
C PRO A 14 -11.56 -7.08 -11.53
N VAL A 15 -10.31 -7.07 -11.06
CA VAL A 15 -9.24 -7.90 -11.63
C VAL A 15 -9.65 -9.37 -11.47
N SER A 16 -9.83 -10.08 -12.59
CA SER A 16 -10.35 -11.45 -12.61
C SER A 16 -9.30 -12.53 -12.82
N CYS A 17 -8.07 -12.15 -13.21
CA CYS A 17 -6.98 -13.09 -13.43
C CYS A 17 -6.43 -13.58 -12.09
N VAL A 18 -6.51 -14.89 -11.85
CA VAL A 18 -6.07 -15.53 -10.60
C VAL A 18 -4.60 -15.23 -10.28
N GLU A 19 -3.71 -15.27 -11.29
CA GLU A 19 -2.29 -14.97 -11.10
C GLU A 19 -2.07 -13.52 -10.66
N LYS A 20 -2.78 -12.55 -11.27
CA LYS A 20 -2.70 -11.14 -10.87
C LYS A 20 -3.23 -10.93 -9.46
N LEU A 21 -4.33 -11.60 -9.10
CA LEU A 21 -4.90 -11.51 -7.76
C LEU A 21 -3.93 -12.05 -6.70
N LYS A 22 -3.26 -13.17 -6.98
CA LYS A 22 -2.23 -13.71 -6.09
C LYS A 22 -1.08 -12.73 -5.87
N VAL A 23 -0.57 -12.13 -6.95
CA VAL A 23 0.49 -11.11 -6.84
C VAL A 23 0.02 -9.89 -6.04
N LEU A 24 -1.22 -9.43 -6.22
CA LEU A 24 -1.78 -8.32 -5.47
C LEU A 24 -1.94 -8.64 -3.98
N GLU A 25 -2.33 -9.88 -3.65
CA GLU A 25 -2.40 -10.37 -2.27
C GLU A 25 -1.01 -10.43 -1.62
N GLU A 26 -0.01 -10.99 -2.31
CA GLU A 26 1.38 -11.04 -1.82
C GLU A 26 1.93 -9.63 -1.58
N ASN A 27 1.82 -8.74 -2.57
CA ASN A 27 2.25 -7.34 -2.44
C ASN A 27 1.56 -6.62 -1.28
N TRP A 28 0.25 -6.87 -1.07
CA TRP A 28 -0.50 -6.24 0.00
C TRP A 28 -0.07 -6.73 1.39
N GLN A 29 0.27 -8.00 1.52
CA GLN A 29 0.80 -8.56 2.75
C GLN A 29 2.19 -7.98 3.04
N GLU A 30 3.08 -7.94 2.04
CA GLU A 30 4.41 -7.37 2.18
C GLU A 30 4.38 -5.89 2.61
N VAL A 31 3.53 -5.07 1.98
CA VAL A 31 3.39 -3.65 2.37
C VAL A 31 2.87 -3.51 3.80
N GLN A 32 1.92 -4.35 4.23
CA GLN A 32 1.44 -4.31 5.60
C GLN A 32 2.55 -4.64 6.62
N ASP A 33 3.40 -5.61 6.29
CA ASP A 33 4.51 -6.00 7.15
C ASP A 33 5.53 -4.86 7.26
N VAL A 34 5.95 -4.28 6.13
CA VAL A 34 6.87 -3.15 6.11
C VAL A 34 6.32 -1.94 6.88
N LEU A 35 5.04 -1.59 6.68
CA LEU A 35 4.43 -0.45 7.37
C LEU A 35 4.31 -0.69 8.88
N ARG A 36 4.02 -1.94 9.29
CA ARG A 36 3.95 -2.32 10.71
C ARG A 36 5.32 -2.22 11.36
N ASP A 37 6.34 -2.82 10.76
CA ASP A 37 7.70 -2.80 11.31
C ASP A 37 8.21 -1.36 11.44
N ALA A 38 8.01 -0.53 10.39
CA ALA A 38 8.37 0.89 10.43
C ALA A 38 7.62 1.67 11.53
N PHE A 39 6.34 1.37 11.73
CA PHE A 39 5.54 1.99 12.79
C PHE A 39 6.03 1.58 14.18
N GLU A 40 6.26 0.28 14.41
CA GLU A 40 6.74 -0.27 15.68
C GLU A 40 8.11 0.31 16.05
N ASP A 41 9.05 0.35 15.10
CA ASP A 41 10.38 0.93 15.30
C ASP A 41 10.31 2.42 15.67
N ALA A 42 9.47 3.20 14.97
CA ALA A 42 9.29 4.62 15.27
C ALA A 42 8.73 4.85 16.69
N VAL A 43 7.74 4.04 17.09
CA VAL A 43 7.15 4.10 18.44
C VAL A 43 8.19 3.71 19.49
N LEU A 44 8.98 2.66 19.25
CA LEU A 44 10.07 2.25 20.14
C LEU A 44 11.14 3.35 20.30
N MET A 45 11.37 4.16 19.26
CA MET A 45 12.26 5.32 19.30
C MET A 45 11.63 6.57 19.93
N GLY A 46 10.39 6.50 20.41
CA GLY A 46 9.71 7.59 21.13
C GLY A 46 8.92 8.55 20.24
N VAL A 47 8.66 8.19 18.97
CA VAL A 47 7.75 8.95 18.11
C VAL A 47 6.31 8.72 18.54
N SER A 48 5.48 9.78 18.51
CA SER A 48 4.05 9.67 18.76
C SER A 48 3.39 8.76 17.70
N GLU A 49 2.57 7.80 18.15
CA GLU A 49 1.81 6.91 17.27
C GLU A 49 1.00 7.69 16.22
N GLN A 50 0.31 8.76 16.63
CA GLN A 50 -0.52 9.54 15.72
C GLN A 50 0.33 10.22 14.66
N VAL A 51 1.46 10.83 15.06
CA VAL A 51 2.38 11.47 14.13
C VAL A 51 2.92 10.45 13.12
N MET A 52 3.31 9.26 13.57
CA MET A 52 3.82 8.24 12.66
C MET A 52 2.74 7.76 11.67
N ARG A 53 1.49 7.57 12.13
CA ARG A 53 0.36 7.22 11.24
C ARG A 53 0.12 8.28 10.17
N ASP A 54 0.15 9.56 10.56
CA ASP A 54 -0.03 10.66 9.62
C ASP A 54 1.11 10.68 8.58
N ARG A 55 2.36 10.45 8.99
CA ARG A 55 3.51 10.36 8.06
C ARG A 55 3.39 9.20 7.08
N LEU A 56 2.96 8.03 7.54
CA LEU A 56 2.74 6.88 6.65
C LEU A 56 1.59 7.16 5.66
N ALA A 57 0.52 7.83 6.10
CA ALA A 57 -0.57 8.24 5.21
C ALA A 57 -0.13 9.28 4.17
N ASP A 58 0.70 10.25 4.57
CA ASP A 58 1.30 11.24 3.66
C ASP A 58 2.14 10.55 2.57
N LEU A 59 2.96 9.56 2.95
CA LEU A 59 3.78 8.79 2.01
C LEU A 59 2.92 8.05 0.96
N VAL A 60 1.83 7.41 1.40
CA VAL A 60 0.91 6.71 0.48
C VAL A 60 0.20 7.71 -0.45
N THR A 61 -0.19 8.87 0.07
CA THR A 61 -0.84 9.92 -0.72
C THR A 61 0.09 10.53 -1.77
N ALA A 62 1.40 10.59 -1.49
CA ALA A 62 2.40 11.14 -2.39
C ALA A 62 2.86 10.16 -3.50
N LEU A 63 2.33 8.93 -3.56
CA LEU A 63 2.69 7.96 -4.59
C LEU A 63 2.35 8.49 -5.99
N VAL A 64 3.36 8.53 -6.86
CA VAL A 64 3.21 8.98 -8.25
C VAL A 64 2.75 7.81 -9.13
N SER A 65 1.79 8.07 -10.02
CA SER A 65 1.35 7.05 -10.97
C SER A 65 2.49 6.65 -11.91
N PRO A 66 2.74 5.35 -12.13
CA PRO A 66 3.76 4.88 -13.06
C PRO A 66 3.45 5.23 -14.53
N ARG A 67 2.24 5.69 -14.83
CA ARG A 67 1.78 6.05 -16.19
C ARG A 67 2.33 7.38 -16.70
N GLN A 68 3.10 8.12 -15.90
CA GLN A 68 3.66 9.43 -16.29
C GLN A 68 5.00 9.35 -17.05
N GLY A 69 5.45 8.15 -17.46
CA GLY A 69 6.76 7.92 -18.11
C GLY A 69 6.73 7.44 -19.56
N SER A 70 5.62 7.58 -20.30
CA SER A 70 5.56 7.21 -21.72
C SER A 70 4.73 8.22 -22.50
N GLY A 71 5.34 9.39 -22.72
CA GLY A 71 4.71 10.52 -23.38
C GLY A 71 5.76 11.54 -23.82
N ALA A 72 6.71 11.10 -24.65
CA ALA A 72 7.49 11.93 -25.58
C ALA A 72 7.91 11.05 -26.76
#